data_AF-A0A7K8R8J8-F1
#
_entry.id   AF-A0A7K8R8J8-F1
#
_cell.length_a   1.000
_cell.length_b   1.000
_cell.length_c   1.000
_cell.angle_alpha   90.00
_cell.angle_beta   90.00
_cell.angle_gamma   90.00
#
_symmetry.space_group_name_H-M   'P 1'
#
loop_
_entity.id
_entity.type
_entity.pdbx_description
1 polymer ?
#
loop_
_entity_poly.entity_id
_entity_poly.type
_entity_poly.pdbx_seq_one_letter_code
_entity_poly.pdbx_strand_id
1 'polypeptide(L)'
;MPKKSRAALWGAALFLLWNLLLLLLFLRSRPPANAGNAGLPAELIRLAQDAEAELERQKELLRQIHRLSGAWQRRRRLPTAPSPRLPPPAVVAASPSAAEPVLPVLVLACDRSTVRRCLDKLLRYRPSAQRFPVIVSQDCGHAETARVIASYGDAVAHIRQPDLSDIPVPPEHRKFQGYYKIARHYRWALGQVFRAFRYRAAIVVEDDLEVAPDFFEYFQALFPLLQADRSLWCVSAWNDNGKEQMVDAAQAELLYRTDFFPGLGWLLLAELWDELEPKWPKAFWDDWMRQPEQRRGRSCVRPEVSRTMTFGRKGVSHGQFFDQYLKFIKLNDRFVPFTQLDLSYLKKDEYERSFLPRVYSAPEVRVEELQGNRRRDLGAVRLQYRGRDAFKAFAKALGLMDDLKSGVPRAGYRGIVSFVYRGRRVYLAPPQDWTGYDPTWS
;
A
#
# COMPACT_ATOMS: atom_id res chain seq x y z
N MET A 1 -17.23 65.75 2.69
CA MET A 1 -16.97 64.37 3.16
C MET A 1 -17.72 64.06 4.47
N PRO A 2 -18.97 63.54 4.45
CA PRO A 2 -19.49 62.86 5.65
C PRO A 2 -20.23 61.52 5.42
N LYS A 3 -20.41 61.03 4.18
CA LYS A 3 -21.22 59.81 3.93
C LYS A 3 -20.50 58.47 4.18
N LYS A 4 -19.17 58.40 4.06
CA LYS A 4 -18.41 57.14 4.25
C LYS A 4 -18.22 56.74 5.72
N SER A 5 -18.24 57.69 6.65
CA SER A 5 -18.07 57.42 8.09
C SER A 5 -19.30 56.73 8.71
N ARG A 6 -20.51 57.09 8.28
CA ARG A 6 -21.75 56.48 8.78
C ARG A 6 -21.90 55.00 8.39
N ALA A 7 -21.49 54.61 7.20
CA ALA A 7 -21.57 53.22 6.74
C ALA A 7 -20.63 52.29 7.52
N ALA A 8 -19.41 52.76 7.85
CA ALA A 8 -18.46 52.01 8.67
C ALA A 8 -18.95 51.84 10.12
N LEU A 9 -19.58 52.88 10.69
CA LEU A 9 -20.22 52.81 12.01
C LEU A 9 -21.38 51.83 12.06
N TRP A 10 -22.23 51.80 11.03
CA TRP A 10 -23.31 50.81 10.93
C TRP A 10 -22.78 49.38 10.74
N GLY A 11 -21.71 49.19 9.97
CA GLY A 11 -21.05 47.90 9.82
C GLY A 11 -20.44 47.38 11.13
N ALA A 12 -19.79 48.26 11.90
CA ALA A 12 -19.23 47.91 13.22
C ALA A 12 -20.33 47.57 14.23
N ALA A 13 -21.44 48.33 14.22
CA ALA A 13 -22.59 48.04 15.08
C ALA A 13 -23.22 46.68 14.77
N LEU A 14 -23.40 46.36 13.48
CA LEU A 14 -23.95 45.06 13.04
C LEU A 14 -23.02 43.90 13.42
N PHE A 15 -21.71 44.09 13.30
CA PHE A 15 -20.72 43.09 13.69
C PHE A 15 -20.74 42.83 15.20
N LEU A 16 -20.83 43.88 16.02
CA LEU A 16 -20.91 43.73 17.47
C LEU A 16 -22.22 43.05 17.89
N LEU A 17 -23.34 43.41 17.26
CA LEU A 17 -24.64 42.80 17.53
C LEU A 17 -24.66 41.30 17.16
N TRP A 18 -24.03 40.94 16.03
CA TRP A 18 -23.88 39.56 15.60
C TRP A 18 -23.05 38.73 16.57
N ASN A 19 -21.93 39.27 17.06
CA ASN A 19 -21.09 38.58 18.04
C ASN A 19 -21.76 38.46 19.41
N LEU A 20 -22.55 39.46 19.82
CA LEU A 20 -23.33 39.40 21.06
C LEU A 20 -24.42 38.31 20.98
N LEU A 21 -25.06 38.17 19.81
CA LEU A 21 -26.04 37.12 19.54
C LEU A 21 -25.40 35.72 19.61
N LEU A 22 -24.21 35.55 19.02
CA LEU A 22 -23.45 34.29 19.11
C LEU A 22 -23.06 33.97 20.56
N LEU A 23 -22.64 34.97 21.34
CA LEU A 23 -22.32 34.80 22.75
C LEU A 23 -23.56 34.38 23.57
N LEU A 24 -24.72 35.01 23.32
CA LEU A 24 -25.98 34.67 23.98
C LEU A 24 -26.48 33.28 23.62
N LEU A 25 -26.31 32.86 22.37
CA LEU A 25 -26.62 31.49 21.93
C LEU A 25 -25.68 30.50 22.64
N PHE A 26 -24.38 30.79 22.72
CA PHE A 26 -23.40 29.95 23.40
C PHE A 26 -23.66 29.84 24.92
N LEU A 27 -24.10 30.94 25.55
CA LEU A 27 -24.50 30.97 26.95
C LEU A 27 -25.80 30.20 27.22
N ARG A 28 -26.74 30.19 26.26
CA ARG A 28 -27.99 29.40 26.32
C ARG A 28 -27.80 27.92 25.99
N SER A 29 -26.71 27.53 25.33
CA SER A 29 -26.38 26.13 25.01
C SER A 29 -25.68 25.37 26.14
N ARG A 30 -25.54 25.94 27.35
CA ARG A 30 -25.03 25.19 28.50
C ARG A 30 -26.12 24.22 29.03
N PRO A 31 -25.88 22.90 29.04
CA PRO A 31 -26.77 21.97 29.73
C PRO A 31 -26.66 22.19 31.26
N PRO A 32 -27.68 21.80 32.04
CA PRO A 32 -27.63 21.95 33.49
C PRO A 32 -26.49 21.10 34.07
N ALA A 33 -25.86 21.64 35.11
CA ALA A 33 -24.80 21.00 35.86
C ALA A 33 -25.28 19.67 36.46
N ASN A 34 -24.71 18.56 36.00
CA ASN A 34 -24.29 17.41 36.82
C ASN A 34 -23.67 16.32 35.94
N ALA A 35 -22.34 16.15 36.07
CA ALA A 35 -21.54 14.91 35.99
C ALA A 35 -20.15 15.20 35.39
N GLY A 36 -19.14 15.11 36.27
CA GLY A 36 -17.69 15.02 36.07
C GLY A 36 -17.08 15.36 34.71
N ASN A 37 -16.33 16.47 34.64
CA ASN A 37 -15.16 16.60 33.78
C ASN A 37 -14.23 17.73 34.27
N ALA A 38 -13.61 17.50 35.43
CA ALA A 38 -12.44 18.25 35.87
C ALA A 38 -11.19 17.45 35.47
N GLY A 39 -10.68 17.65 34.25
CA GLY A 39 -9.49 16.91 33.78
C GLY A 39 -8.92 17.39 32.45
N LEU A 40 -9.76 17.87 31.54
CA LEU A 40 -9.34 18.30 30.19
C LEU A 40 -8.22 19.36 30.16
N PRO A 41 -8.20 20.40 31.03
CA PRO A 41 -7.11 21.38 31.01
C PRO A 41 -5.79 20.81 31.55
N ALA A 42 -5.84 19.97 32.58
CA ALA A 42 -4.66 19.38 33.20
C ALA A 42 -4.01 18.31 32.31
N GLU A 43 -4.82 17.54 31.60
CA GLU A 43 -4.35 16.52 30.66
C GLU A 43 -3.70 17.13 29.41
N LEU A 44 -4.23 18.26 28.92
CA LEU A 44 -3.61 19.03 27.83
C LEU A 44 -2.27 19.65 28.24
N ILE A 45 -2.16 20.15 29.48
CA ILE A 45 -0.90 20.68 30.02
C ILE A 45 0.13 19.56 30.16
N ARG A 46 -0.27 18.38 30.65
CA ARG A 46 0.62 17.21 30.76
C ARG A 46 1.13 16.76 29.39
N LEU A 47 0.25 16.68 28.39
CA LEU A 47 0.62 16.35 27.01
C LEU A 47 1.60 17.35 26.40
N ALA A 48 1.43 18.66 26.68
CA ALA A 48 2.37 19.68 26.23
C ALA A 48 3.75 19.53 26.88
N GLN A 49 3.80 19.25 28.19
CA GLN A 49 5.04 19.02 28.93
C GLN A 49 5.75 17.74 28.48
N ASP A 50 5.02 16.67 28.22
CA ASP A 50 5.57 15.41 27.69
C ASP A 50 6.14 15.61 26.27
N ALA A 51 5.48 16.42 25.44
CA ALA A 51 5.96 16.77 24.10
C ALA A 51 7.24 17.63 24.15
N GLU A 52 7.34 18.58 25.09
CA GLU A 52 8.55 19.38 25.30
C GLU A 52 9.73 18.52 25.79
N ALA A 53 9.48 17.59 26.72
CA ALA A 53 10.50 16.67 27.20
C ALA A 53 11.04 15.75 26.09
N GLU A 54 10.15 15.24 25.24
CA GLU A 54 10.54 14.41 24.09
C GLU A 54 11.32 15.22 23.05
N LEU A 55 10.97 16.50 22.83
CA LEU A 55 11.69 17.39 21.94
C LEU A 55 13.14 17.65 22.41
N GLU A 56 13.35 17.86 23.72
CA GLU A 56 14.69 18.02 24.27
C GLU A 56 15.51 16.72 24.19
N ARG A 57 14.87 15.56 24.37
CA ARG A 57 15.52 14.25 24.19
C ARG A 57 15.97 14.05 22.74
N GLN A 58 15.15 14.45 21.77
CA GLN A 58 15.50 14.40 20.35
C GLN A 58 16.65 15.35 19.99
N LYS A 59 16.69 16.56 20.58
CA LYS A 59 17.82 17.49 20.40
C LYS A 59 19.14 16.91 20.94
N GLU A 60 19.11 16.23 22.09
CA GLU A 60 20.31 15.62 22.65
C GLU A 60 20.81 14.43 21.81
N LEU A 61 19.88 13.59 21.32
CA LEU A 61 20.19 12.53 20.36
C LEU A 61 20.85 13.08 19.08
N LEU A 62 20.34 14.18 18.54
CA LEU A 62 20.93 14.84 17.37
C LEU A 62 22.35 15.37 17.66
N ARG A 63 22.60 15.93 18.84
CA ARG A 63 23.94 16.36 19.26
C ARG A 63 24.90 15.16 19.41
N GLN A 64 24.43 14.04 19.96
CA GLN A 64 25.23 12.81 20.06
C GLN A 64 25.58 12.25 18.68
N ILE A 65 24.64 12.22 17.74
CA ILE A 65 24.88 11.81 16.35
C ILE A 65 25.94 12.72 15.70
N HIS A 66 25.87 14.03 15.94
CA HIS A 66 26.85 14.98 15.40
C HIS A 66 28.25 14.83 16.00
N ARG A 67 28.35 14.43 17.28
CA ARG A 67 29.64 14.10 17.91
C ARG A 67 30.23 12.80 17.36
N LEU A 68 29.39 11.79 17.12
CA LEU A 68 29.82 10.49 16.58
C LEU A 68 30.22 10.59 15.09
N SER A 69 29.55 11.42 14.29
CA SER A 69 29.91 11.63 12.87
C SER A 69 31.29 12.28 12.70
N GLY A 70 31.68 13.18 13.61
CA GLY A 70 33.02 13.78 13.65
C GLY A 70 34.15 12.81 14.03
N ALA A 71 33.83 11.69 14.68
CA ALA A 71 34.78 10.60 14.97
C ALA A 71 34.92 9.63 13.79
N TRP A 72 33.85 9.39 13.03
CA TRP A 72 33.86 8.53 11.84
C TRP A 72 34.66 9.13 10.66
N GLN A 73 34.69 10.46 10.51
CA GLN A 73 35.50 11.11 9.47
C GLN A 73 37.02 11.06 9.74
N ARG A 74 37.45 10.89 11.00
CA ARG A 74 38.88 10.76 11.37
C ARG A 74 39.44 9.35 11.18
N ARG A 75 38.59 8.33 11.04
CA ARG A 75 39.02 6.94 10.81
C ARG A 75 39.25 6.57 9.34
N ARG A 76 39.04 7.52 8.41
CA ARG A 76 39.15 7.34 6.95
C ARG A 76 40.47 7.84 6.34
N ARG A 77 41.45 8.21 7.17
CA ARG A 77 42.78 8.68 6.75
C ARG A 77 43.89 7.92 7.49
N LEU A 78 44.15 6.68 7.10
CA LEU A 78 45.40 5.97 7.40
C LEU A 78 45.85 5.22 6.14
N PRO A 79 47.13 5.27 5.73
CA PRO A 79 47.61 4.59 4.53
C PRO A 79 47.81 3.09 4.80
N THR A 80 47.34 2.24 3.90
CA THR A 80 47.53 0.78 3.95
C THR A 80 48.89 0.39 3.35
N ALA A 81 49.67 -0.40 4.11
CA ALA A 81 50.91 -1.05 3.67
C ALA A 81 50.62 -2.28 2.78
N PRO A 82 51.55 -2.69 1.89
CA PRO A 82 51.29 -3.74 0.91
C PRO A 82 51.51 -5.15 1.49
N SER A 83 50.59 -6.07 1.18
CA SER A 83 50.71 -7.51 1.47
C SER A 83 51.17 -8.31 0.24
N PRO A 84 51.78 -9.50 0.44
CA PRO A 84 52.47 -10.25 -0.60
C PRO A 84 51.53 -11.02 -1.53
N ARG A 85 51.95 -11.15 -2.79
CA ARG A 85 51.21 -11.77 -3.90
C ARG A 85 51.21 -13.30 -3.78
N LEU A 86 50.03 -13.90 -3.84
CA LEU A 86 49.82 -15.31 -4.16
C LEU A 86 49.43 -15.45 -5.65
N PRO A 87 49.79 -16.57 -6.31
CA PRO A 87 49.58 -16.74 -7.75
C PRO A 87 48.09 -16.91 -8.10
N PRO A 88 47.66 -16.51 -9.31
CA PRO A 88 46.26 -16.47 -9.69
C PRO A 88 45.70 -17.89 -9.88
N PRO A 89 44.49 -18.19 -9.39
CA PRO A 89 43.78 -19.39 -9.81
C PRO A 89 43.31 -19.24 -11.26
N ALA A 90 43.28 -20.37 -11.96
CA ALA A 90 42.95 -20.49 -13.37
C ALA A 90 41.66 -19.75 -13.74
N VAL A 91 41.73 -19.01 -14.84
CA VAL A 91 40.60 -18.30 -15.45
C VAL A 91 39.63 -19.35 -16.00
N VAL A 92 38.64 -19.71 -15.20
CA VAL A 92 37.39 -20.25 -15.73
C VAL A 92 36.70 -19.06 -16.39
N ALA A 93 36.56 -19.10 -17.71
CA ALA A 93 35.88 -18.08 -18.48
C ALA A 93 34.49 -17.84 -17.88
N ALA A 94 34.34 -16.71 -17.20
CA ALA A 94 33.05 -16.25 -16.74
C ALA A 94 32.19 -16.01 -17.98
N SER A 95 31.10 -16.76 -18.10
CA SER A 95 29.96 -16.41 -18.94
C SER A 95 29.65 -14.92 -18.76
N PRO A 96 29.22 -14.19 -19.81
CA PRO A 96 28.94 -12.76 -19.69
C PRO A 96 27.97 -12.56 -18.53
N SER A 97 28.40 -11.80 -17.53
CA SER A 97 27.57 -11.36 -16.40
C SER A 97 26.24 -10.88 -16.94
N ALA A 98 25.18 -11.65 -16.69
CA ALA A 98 23.83 -11.17 -16.96
C ALA A 98 23.65 -9.93 -16.09
N ALA A 99 23.58 -8.75 -16.73
CA ALA A 99 23.38 -7.50 -16.02
C ALA A 99 22.17 -7.65 -15.08
N GLU A 100 22.32 -7.20 -13.83
CA GLU A 100 21.24 -7.28 -12.86
C GLU A 100 19.96 -6.62 -13.41
N PRO A 101 18.78 -7.22 -13.21
CA PRO A 101 17.55 -6.72 -13.83
C PRO A 101 17.22 -5.30 -13.33
N VAL A 102 16.83 -4.45 -14.28
CA VAL A 102 16.33 -3.09 -14.01
C VAL A 102 14.81 -3.14 -13.86
N LEU A 103 14.31 -2.70 -12.71
CA LEU A 103 12.90 -2.67 -12.33
C LEU A 103 12.48 -1.22 -12.07
N PRO A 104 12.01 -0.47 -13.09
CA PRO A 104 11.55 0.90 -12.89
C PRO A 104 10.38 0.96 -11.90
N VAL A 105 10.37 2.00 -11.07
CA VAL A 105 9.21 2.36 -10.25
C VAL A 105 8.41 3.42 -10.98
N LEU A 106 7.23 3.07 -11.47
CA LEU A 106 6.28 3.99 -12.07
C LEU A 106 5.37 4.55 -10.98
N VAL A 107 5.51 5.85 -10.68
CA VAL A 107 4.67 6.58 -9.75
C VAL A 107 3.55 7.30 -10.51
N LEU A 108 2.29 7.01 -10.19
CA LEU A 108 1.12 7.68 -10.77
C LEU A 108 0.73 8.85 -9.87
N ALA A 109 0.86 10.07 -10.39
CA ALA A 109 0.54 11.31 -9.69
C ALA A 109 -0.46 12.17 -10.48
N CYS A 110 -1.12 13.09 -9.79
CA CYS A 110 -2.09 14.01 -10.41
C CYS A 110 -1.97 15.40 -9.75
N ASP A 111 -2.76 15.65 -8.71
CA ASP A 111 -3.01 16.97 -8.11
C ASP A 111 -2.69 17.06 -6.62
N ARG A 112 -2.03 16.04 -6.06
CA ARG A 112 -1.67 15.99 -4.64
C ARG A 112 -0.19 16.29 -4.41
N SER A 113 0.13 17.44 -3.81
CA SER A 113 1.52 17.80 -3.47
C SER A 113 2.13 16.87 -2.41
N THR A 114 1.29 16.10 -1.70
CA THR A 114 1.72 15.00 -0.82
C THR A 114 2.43 13.86 -1.53
N VAL A 115 2.49 13.83 -2.88
CA VAL A 115 3.41 12.97 -3.65
C VAL A 115 4.84 13.07 -3.11
N ARG A 116 5.22 14.20 -2.50
CA ARG A 116 6.47 14.37 -1.74
C ARG A 116 6.71 13.22 -0.75
N ARG A 117 5.71 12.86 0.06
CA ARG A 117 5.83 11.78 1.06
C ARG A 117 6.10 10.43 0.41
N CYS A 118 5.46 10.13 -0.71
CA CYS A 118 5.70 8.91 -1.49
C CYS A 118 7.14 8.88 -2.03
N LEU A 119 7.57 9.96 -2.70
CA LEU A 119 8.89 10.06 -3.31
C LEU A 119 10.02 10.07 -2.29
N ASP A 120 9.88 10.78 -1.16
CA ASP A 120 10.87 10.81 -0.09
C ASP A 120 11.16 9.38 0.43
N LYS A 121 10.12 8.55 0.58
CA LYS A 121 10.24 7.17 1.08
C LYS A 121 10.82 6.22 0.04
N LEU A 122 10.38 6.33 -1.21
CA LEU A 122 10.95 5.59 -2.33
C LEU A 122 12.45 5.87 -2.46
N LEU A 123 12.85 7.14 -2.47
CA LEU A 123 14.26 7.54 -2.63
C LEU A 123 15.10 7.19 -1.40
N ARG A 124 14.54 7.27 -0.19
CA ARG A 124 15.23 6.88 1.05
C ARG A 124 15.61 5.41 1.08
N TYR A 125 14.72 4.53 0.62
CA TYR A 125 14.95 3.07 0.67
C TYR A 125 15.48 2.48 -0.64
N ARG A 126 15.63 3.28 -1.71
CA ARG A 126 16.13 2.83 -3.00
C ARG A 126 17.60 2.39 -2.90
N PRO A 127 17.92 1.11 -3.18
CA PRO A 127 19.30 0.61 -3.06
C PRO A 127 20.20 1.03 -4.23
N SER A 128 19.63 1.26 -5.42
CA SER A 128 20.35 1.70 -6.62
C SER A 128 19.45 2.49 -7.56
N ALA A 129 19.92 3.65 -8.03
CA ALA A 129 19.22 4.46 -9.02
C ALA A 129 19.21 3.80 -10.41
N GLN A 130 20.25 3.04 -10.72
CA GLN A 130 20.40 2.33 -12.00
C GLN A 130 19.44 1.13 -12.07
N ARG A 131 19.29 0.39 -10.97
CA ARG A 131 18.41 -0.79 -10.92
C ARG A 131 16.95 -0.42 -10.72
N PHE A 132 16.66 0.67 -10.02
CA PHE A 132 15.31 1.12 -9.72
C PHE A 132 15.12 2.59 -10.12
N PRO A 133 15.18 2.90 -11.42
CA PRO A 133 14.88 4.25 -11.89
C PRO A 133 13.42 4.59 -11.54
N VAL A 134 13.20 5.81 -11.03
CA VAL A 134 11.86 6.27 -10.63
C VAL A 134 11.31 7.16 -11.73
N ILE A 135 10.17 6.78 -12.30
CA ILE A 135 9.44 7.53 -13.33
C ILE A 135 8.17 8.05 -12.69
N VAL A 136 8.01 9.37 -12.62
CA VAL A 136 6.79 10.00 -12.13
C VAL A 136 5.95 10.42 -13.32
N SER A 137 4.83 9.75 -13.52
CA SER A 137 3.83 10.08 -14.52
C SER A 137 2.76 10.96 -13.91
N GLN A 138 2.73 12.24 -14.28
CA GLN A 138 1.78 13.22 -13.75
C GLN A 138 0.64 13.48 -14.74
N ASP A 139 -0.61 13.28 -14.29
CA ASP A 139 -1.83 13.74 -14.98
C ASP A 139 -2.29 15.12 -14.41
N CYS A 140 -3.48 15.58 -14.82
CA CYS A 140 -4.23 16.69 -14.24
C CYS A 140 -3.63 18.10 -14.42
N GLY A 141 -2.37 18.22 -14.84
CA GLY A 141 -1.71 19.50 -15.10
C GLY A 141 -1.54 20.38 -13.84
N HIS A 142 -1.60 19.80 -12.64
CA HIS A 142 -1.56 20.57 -11.40
C HIS A 142 -0.16 21.17 -11.15
N ALA A 143 -0.08 22.50 -11.19
CA ALA A 143 1.20 23.24 -11.16
C ALA A 143 1.99 23.06 -9.86
N GLU A 144 1.33 22.98 -8.70
CA GLU A 144 2.01 22.79 -7.42
C GLU A 144 2.65 21.39 -7.35
N THR A 145 1.90 20.35 -7.69
CA THR A 145 2.42 18.97 -7.76
C THR A 145 3.57 18.88 -8.77
N ALA A 146 3.46 19.55 -9.92
CA ALA A 146 4.53 19.59 -10.92
C ALA A 146 5.82 20.22 -10.37
N ARG A 147 5.72 21.31 -9.59
CA ARG A 147 6.86 21.95 -8.91
C ARG A 147 7.48 21.03 -7.85
N VAL A 148 6.64 20.32 -7.08
CA VAL A 148 7.13 19.34 -6.10
C VAL A 148 7.93 18.24 -6.80
N ILE A 149 7.40 17.64 -7.87
CA ILE A 149 8.09 16.58 -8.61
C ILE A 149 9.39 17.11 -9.23
N ALA A 150 9.35 18.30 -9.87
CA ALA A 150 10.52 18.92 -10.47
C ALA A 150 11.63 19.22 -9.45
N SER A 151 11.29 19.49 -8.18
CA SER A 151 12.29 19.77 -7.13
C SER A 151 13.21 18.59 -6.80
N TYR A 152 12.88 17.37 -7.25
CA TYR A 152 13.74 16.18 -7.10
C TYR A 152 14.85 16.09 -8.16
N GLY A 153 14.82 16.95 -9.19
CA GLY A 153 15.82 16.95 -10.27
C GLY A 153 16.02 15.57 -10.90
N ASP A 154 17.27 15.21 -11.14
CA ASP A 154 17.66 13.95 -11.80
C ASP A 154 17.42 12.69 -10.95
N ALA A 155 16.92 12.83 -9.71
CA ALA A 155 16.57 11.67 -8.89
C ALA A 155 15.36 10.89 -9.45
N VAL A 156 14.51 11.57 -10.26
CA VAL A 156 13.31 11.04 -10.89
C VAL A 156 13.16 11.51 -12.33
N ALA A 157 12.55 10.70 -13.19
CA ALA A 157 12.12 11.13 -14.53
C ALA A 157 10.66 11.60 -14.49
N HIS A 158 10.41 12.89 -14.74
CA HIS A 158 9.06 13.45 -14.73
C HIS A 158 8.47 13.49 -16.15
N ILE A 159 7.44 12.69 -16.38
CA ILE A 159 6.65 12.67 -17.63
C ILE A 159 5.22 13.17 -17.36
N ARG A 160 4.61 13.83 -18.35
CA ARG A 160 3.28 14.42 -18.21
C ARG A 160 2.31 13.82 -19.20
N GLN A 161 1.17 13.36 -18.72
CA GLN A 161 0.09 12.88 -19.56
C GLN A 161 -0.35 14.05 -20.49
N PRO A 162 -0.41 13.84 -21.82
CA PRO A 162 -0.58 14.94 -22.78
C PRO A 162 -2.03 15.37 -23.01
N ASP A 163 -2.99 14.46 -22.84
CA ASP A 163 -4.42 14.70 -23.06
C ASP A 163 -5.15 14.95 -21.74
N LEU A 164 -5.29 16.22 -21.38
CA LEU A 164 -6.01 16.68 -20.19
C LEU A 164 -7.50 16.96 -20.45
N SER A 165 -8.01 16.67 -21.64
CA SER A 165 -9.41 16.92 -22.00
C SER A 165 -10.39 16.11 -21.14
N ASP A 166 -11.62 16.59 -21.05
CA ASP A 166 -12.70 15.81 -20.47
C ASP A 166 -13.09 14.64 -21.38
N ILE A 167 -13.38 13.51 -20.74
CA ILE A 167 -13.79 12.29 -21.43
C ILE A 167 -15.31 12.29 -21.51
N PRO A 168 -15.93 12.13 -22.70
CA PRO A 168 -17.36 11.93 -22.82
C PRO A 168 -17.78 10.64 -22.11
N VAL A 169 -18.66 10.75 -21.12
CA VAL A 169 -19.18 9.61 -20.35
C VAL A 169 -20.70 9.50 -20.46
N PRO A 170 -21.26 8.29 -20.36
CA PRO A 170 -22.71 8.10 -20.26
C PRO A 170 -23.32 8.89 -19.08
N PRO A 171 -24.60 9.30 -19.16
CA PRO A 171 -25.27 10.07 -18.11
C PRO A 171 -25.16 9.44 -16.71
N GLU A 172 -25.29 8.12 -16.61
CA GLU A 172 -25.16 7.32 -15.39
C GLU A 172 -23.75 7.38 -14.78
N HIS A 173 -22.73 7.71 -15.58
CA HIS A 173 -21.33 7.74 -15.18
C HIS A 173 -20.76 9.14 -14.97
N ARG A 174 -21.59 10.20 -15.00
CA ARG A 174 -21.13 11.58 -14.77
C ARG A 174 -20.37 11.76 -13.46
N LYS A 175 -20.78 11.07 -12.39
CA LYS A 175 -20.10 11.10 -11.08
C LYS A 175 -18.76 10.33 -11.07
N PHE A 176 -18.49 9.52 -12.09
CA PHE A 176 -17.32 8.66 -12.20
C PHE A 176 -16.30 9.16 -13.21
N GLN A 177 -16.39 10.42 -13.65
CA GLN A 177 -15.45 11.07 -14.58
C GLN A 177 -13.98 10.83 -14.17
N GLY A 178 -13.67 10.89 -12.87
CA GLY A 178 -12.33 10.65 -12.35
C GLY A 178 -11.80 9.24 -12.65
N TYR A 179 -12.65 8.21 -12.61
CA TYR A 179 -12.24 6.83 -12.92
C TYR A 179 -11.90 6.63 -14.40
N TYR A 180 -12.55 7.39 -15.30
CA TYR A 180 -12.19 7.41 -16.71
C TYR A 180 -10.82 8.07 -16.94
N LYS A 181 -10.55 9.19 -16.25
CA LYS A 181 -9.25 9.87 -16.29
C LYS A 181 -8.13 8.98 -15.74
N ILE A 182 -8.36 8.30 -14.61
CA ILE A 182 -7.42 7.31 -14.04
C ILE A 182 -7.12 6.21 -15.07
N ALA A 183 -8.13 5.59 -15.69
CA ALA A 183 -7.91 4.53 -16.65
C ALA A 183 -7.13 5.01 -17.89
N ARG A 184 -7.41 6.22 -18.40
CA ARG A 184 -6.64 6.87 -19.47
C ARG A 184 -5.17 7.09 -19.05
N HIS A 185 -4.95 7.58 -17.83
CA HIS A 185 -3.61 7.88 -17.32
C HIS A 185 -2.78 6.61 -17.13
N TYR A 186 -3.34 5.57 -16.50
CA TYR A 186 -2.68 4.26 -16.37
C TYR A 186 -2.29 3.70 -17.75
N ARG A 187 -3.20 3.74 -18.73
CA ARG A 187 -2.90 3.26 -20.09
C ARG A 187 -1.73 3.99 -20.72
N TRP A 188 -1.76 5.32 -20.66
CA TRP A 188 -0.68 6.13 -21.23
C TRP A 188 0.65 5.89 -20.51
N ALA A 189 0.65 5.89 -19.18
CA ALA A 189 1.84 5.75 -18.34
C ALA A 189 2.53 4.38 -18.52
N LEU A 190 1.75 3.29 -18.51
CA LEU A 190 2.27 1.94 -18.78
C LEU A 190 2.75 1.82 -20.22
N GLY A 191 2.03 2.42 -21.18
CA GLY A 191 2.48 2.55 -22.57
C GLY A 191 3.84 3.24 -22.68
N GLN A 192 4.09 4.33 -21.92
CA GLN A 192 5.42 4.96 -21.89
C GLN A 192 6.47 4.00 -21.37
N VAL A 193 6.23 3.34 -20.23
CA VAL A 193 7.20 2.41 -19.62
C VAL A 193 7.58 1.25 -20.55
N PHE A 194 6.60 0.63 -21.20
CA PHE A 194 6.82 -0.58 -22.00
C PHE A 194 7.13 -0.31 -23.48
N ARG A 195 6.66 0.80 -24.07
CA ARG A 195 6.86 1.12 -25.50
C ARG A 195 7.97 2.14 -25.72
N ALA A 196 7.98 3.22 -24.95
CA ALA A 196 8.95 4.30 -25.11
C ALA A 196 10.26 3.98 -24.37
N PHE A 197 10.18 3.67 -23.07
CA PHE A 197 11.36 3.30 -22.28
C PHE A 197 11.79 1.85 -22.47
N ARG A 198 10.92 0.98 -22.99
CA ARG A 198 11.19 -0.43 -23.32
C ARG A 198 11.70 -1.26 -22.14
N TYR A 199 11.23 -0.96 -20.93
CA TYR A 199 11.50 -1.83 -19.78
C TYR A 199 10.75 -3.16 -19.92
N ARG A 200 11.26 -4.22 -19.27
CA ARG A 200 10.65 -5.56 -19.32
C ARG A 200 9.67 -5.85 -18.19
N ALA A 201 9.69 -5.02 -17.15
CA ALA A 201 8.80 -5.09 -16.00
C ALA A 201 8.71 -3.70 -15.36
N ALA A 202 7.74 -3.48 -14.49
CA ALA A 202 7.61 -2.24 -13.75
C ALA A 202 6.92 -2.45 -12.40
N ILE A 203 7.32 -1.69 -11.39
CA ILE A 203 6.63 -1.60 -10.11
C ILE A 203 5.76 -0.35 -10.14
N VAL A 204 4.45 -0.52 -10.05
CA VAL A 204 3.45 0.55 -10.11
C VAL A 204 3.05 0.98 -8.71
N VAL A 205 3.16 2.28 -8.42
CA VAL A 205 2.91 2.91 -7.12
C VAL A 205 2.05 4.16 -7.31
N GLU A 206 1.01 4.35 -6.51
CA GLU A 206 0.23 5.61 -6.52
C GLU A 206 0.86 6.66 -5.59
N ASP A 207 0.62 7.95 -5.88
CA ASP A 207 1.22 9.08 -5.16
C ASP A 207 0.82 9.21 -3.68
N ASP A 208 -0.15 8.42 -3.22
CA ASP A 208 -0.59 8.36 -1.83
C ASP A 208 -0.12 7.14 -1.05
N LEU A 209 0.85 6.40 -1.60
CA LEU A 209 1.47 5.25 -0.93
C LEU A 209 2.79 5.63 -0.26
N GLU A 210 2.99 5.09 0.94
CA GLU A 210 4.29 5.04 1.61
C GLU A 210 4.83 3.61 1.56
N VAL A 211 6.12 3.46 1.24
CA VAL A 211 6.78 2.16 1.08
C VAL A 211 7.58 1.76 2.33
N ALA A 212 7.66 0.45 2.58
CA ALA A 212 8.42 -0.16 3.67
C ALA A 212 9.94 -0.16 3.40
N PRO A 213 10.79 -0.34 4.44
CA PRO A 213 12.25 -0.39 4.28
C PRO A 213 12.76 -1.49 3.34
N ASP A 214 12.04 -2.61 3.25
CA ASP A 214 12.36 -3.77 2.41
C ASP A 214 11.56 -3.82 1.10
N PHE A 215 10.90 -2.73 0.69
CA PHE A 215 10.07 -2.69 -0.52
C PHE A 215 10.84 -3.13 -1.79
N PHE A 216 12.04 -2.61 -1.99
CA PHE A 216 12.86 -2.96 -3.16
C PHE A 216 13.42 -4.39 -3.08
N GLU A 217 13.83 -4.80 -1.88
CA GLU A 217 14.31 -6.15 -1.60
C GLU A 217 13.23 -7.20 -1.89
N TYR A 218 11.99 -6.91 -1.50
CA TYR A 218 10.81 -7.73 -1.77
C TYR A 218 10.56 -7.95 -3.27
N PHE A 219 10.49 -6.88 -4.07
CA PHE A 219 10.26 -7.01 -5.52
C PHE A 219 11.44 -7.62 -6.26
N GLN A 220 12.67 -7.33 -5.85
CA GLN A 220 13.87 -7.91 -6.42
C GLN A 220 13.88 -9.44 -6.27
N ALA A 221 13.55 -9.94 -5.08
CA ALA A 221 13.55 -11.37 -4.80
C ALA A 221 12.42 -12.12 -5.54
N LEU A 222 11.26 -11.47 -5.73
CA LEU A 222 10.09 -12.09 -6.34
C LEU A 222 10.01 -11.93 -7.86
N PHE A 223 10.79 -11.03 -8.44
CA PHE A 223 10.83 -10.85 -9.89
C PHE A 223 11.19 -12.14 -10.66
N PRO A 224 12.25 -12.90 -10.29
CA PRO A 224 12.56 -14.17 -10.95
C PRO A 224 11.42 -15.20 -10.86
N LEU A 225 10.71 -15.23 -9.72
CA LEU A 225 9.56 -16.11 -9.54
C LEU A 225 8.42 -15.74 -10.49
N LEU A 226 8.10 -14.44 -10.61
CA LEU A 226 7.08 -13.94 -11.55
C LEU A 226 7.44 -14.25 -13.01
N GLN A 227 8.72 -14.22 -13.38
CA GLN A 227 9.17 -14.59 -14.72
C GLN A 227 9.05 -16.10 -15.00
N ALA A 228 9.33 -16.94 -13.99
CA ALA A 228 9.37 -18.38 -14.14
C ALA A 228 8.00 -19.05 -14.07
N ASP A 229 7.11 -18.59 -13.19
CA ASP A 229 5.80 -19.20 -12.95
C ASP A 229 4.69 -18.48 -13.73
N ARG A 230 4.27 -19.05 -14.87
CA ARG A 230 3.20 -18.50 -15.73
C ARG A 230 1.82 -18.51 -15.08
N SER A 231 1.64 -19.20 -13.96
CA SER A 231 0.40 -19.10 -13.17
C SER A 231 0.36 -17.86 -12.28
N LEU A 232 1.48 -17.14 -12.16
CA LEU A 232 1.51 -15.80 -11.58
C LEU A 232 1.36 -14.74 -12.68
N TRP A 233 0.77 -13.62 -12.30
CA TRP A 233 0.68 -12.43 -13.18
C TRP A 233 1.06 -11.12 -12.50
N CYS A 234 1.19 -11.12 -11.17
CA CYS A 234 1.69 -9.96 -10.45
C CYS A 234 2.35 -10.33 -9.12
N VAL A 235 3.07 -9.37 -8.55
CA VAL A 235 3.47 -9.37 -7.15
C VAL A 235 2.91 -8.09 -6.55
N SER A 236 2.22 -8.14 -5.41
CA SER A 236 1.67 -6.96 -4.75
C SER A 236 2.25 -6.82 -3.35
N ALA A 237 2.60 -5.59 -2.99
CA ALA A 237 3.04 -5.20 -1.66
C ALA A 237 1.90 -5.14 -0.62
N TRP A 238 0.65 -5.39 -1.03
CA TRP A 238 -0.52 -5.15 -0.20
C TRP A 238 -1.18 -6.44 0.31
N ASN A 239 -1.51 -6.45 1.60
CA ASN A 239 -2.43 -7.41 2.20
C ASN A 239 -3.77 -6.71 2.51
N ASP A 240 -4.84 -7.07 1.80
CA ASP A 240 -6.18 -6.49 2.00
C ASP A 240 -6.71 -6.64 3.43
N ASN A 241 -6.33 -7.71 4.14
CA ASN A 241 -6.67 -7.94 5.56
C ASN A 241 -5.49 -7.66 6.49
N GLY A 242 -4.52 -6.84 6.06
CA GLY A 242 -3.25 -6.57 6.74
C GLY A 242 -3.32 -5.60 7.92
N LYS A 243 -4.43 -5.56 8.67
CA LYS A 243 -4.53 -4.72 9.88
C LYS A 243 -3.56 -5.24 10.95
N GLU A 244 -3.06 -4.38 11.83
CA GLU A 244 -2.02 -4.75 12.82
C GLU A 244 -2.39 -5.98 13.67
N GLN A 245 -3.65 -6.06 14.12
CA GLN A 245 -4.18 -7.18 14.90
C GLN A 245 -4.51 -8.44 14.07
N MET A 246 -4.40 -8.35 12.74
CA MET A 246 -4.79 -9.39 11.77
C MET A 246 -3.60 -10.02 11.03
N VAL A 247 -2.39 -9.61 11.36
CA VAL A 247 -1.14 -10.13 10.79
C VAL A 247 -0.25 -10.68 11.90
N ASP A 248 0.61 -11.63 11.55
CA ASP A 248 1.72 -12.02 12.41
C ASP A 248 2.96 -11.17 12.08
N ALA A 249 3.14 -10.08 12.84
CA ALA A 249 4.28 -9.18 12.64
C ALA A 249 5.64 -9.85 12.90
N ALA A 250 5.68 -10.96 13.65
CA ALA A 250 6.91 -11.71 13.87
C ALA A 250 7.32 -12.51 12.62
N GLN A 251 6.37 -12.83 11.74
CA GLN A 251 6.57 -13.55 10.48
C GLN A 251 6.48 -12.61 9.26
N ALA A 252 7.20 -11.49 9.31
CA ALA A 252 7.22 -10.50 8.23
C ALA A 252 7.70 -11.09 6.89
N GLU A 253 8.50 -12.16 6.91
CA GLU A 253 8.99 -12.91 5.75
C GLU A 253 7.93 -13.80 5.08
N LEU A 254 6.80 -14.08 5.74
CA LEU A 254 5.80 -14.99 5.21
C LEU A 254 5.04 -14.37 4.04
N LEU A 255 5.06 -15.06 2.90
CA LEU A 255 4.36 -14.68 1.68
C LEU A 255 3.33 -15.73 1.28
N TYR A 256 2.33 -15.29 0.50
CA TYR A 256 1.20 -16.09 0.05
C TYR A 256 0.94 -15.89 -1.43
N ARG A 257 0.27 -16.85 -2.04
CA ARG A 257 -0.46 -16.64 -3.30
C ARG A 257 -1.85 -16.09 -3.00
N THR A 258 -2.40 -15.28 -3.90
CA THR A 258 -3.78 -14.79 -3.86
C THR A 258 -4.37 -14.66 -5.25
N ASP A 259 -5.63 -15.05 -5.39
CA ASP A 259 -6.42 -14.90 -6.62
C ASP A 259 -7.10 -13.53 -6.71
N PHE A 260 -7.10 -12.75 -5.63
CA PHE A 260 -7.57 -11.37 -5.62
C PHE A 260 -6.44 -10.46 -6.07
N PHE A 261 -6.63 -9.67 -7.12
CA PHE A 261 -5.64 -8.67 -7.55
C PHE A 261 -5.68 -7.46 -6.60
N PRO A 262 -4.63 -7.24 -5.77
CA PRO A 262 -4.69 -6.20 -4.74
C PRO A 262 -4.28 -4.82 -5.27
N GLY A 263 -3.38 -4.77 -6.26
CA GLY A 263 -2.77 -3.52 -6.72
C GLY A 263 -1.85 -2.90 -5.66
N LEU A 264 -2.05 -1.61 -5.36
CA LEU A 264 -1.48 -0.85 -4.23
C LEU A 264 0.03 -1.09 -3.98
N GLY A 265 0.84 -0.85 -5.02
CA GLY A 265 2.26 -1.21 -5.04
C GLY A 265 2.43 -2.61 -5.64
N TRP A 266 2.52 -2.70 -6.97
CA TRP A 266 2.49 -4.00 -7.65
C TRP A 266 3.43 -4.07 -8.85
N LEU A 267 4.02 -5.24 -9.06
CA LEU A 267 4.92 -5.55 -10.16
C LEU A 267 4.17 -6.29 -11.26
N LEU A 268 4.39 -5.86 -12.50
CA LEU A 268 3.95 -6.56 -13.71
C LEU A 268 5.08 -6.69 -14.73
N LEU A 269 4.93 -7.69 -15.61
CA LEU A 269 5.81 -7.91 -16.76
C LEU A 269 5.26 -7.23 -18.02
N ALA A 270 6.15 -6.89 -18.96
CA ALA A 270 5.77 -6.31 -20.25
C ALA A 270 4.81 -7.22 -21.04
N GLU A 271 4.99 -8.53 -20.96
CA GLU A 271 4.14 -9.51 -21.63
C GLU A 271 2.68 -9.47 -21.13
N LEU A 272 2.46 -9.13 -19.84
CA LEU A 272 1.11 -8.90 -19.35
C LEU A 272 0.53 -7.61 -19.92
N TRP A 273 1.34 -6.54 -20.03
CA TRP A 273 0.89 -5.31 -20.66
C TRP A 273 0.49 -5.51 -22.13
N ASP A 274 1.25 -6.32 -22.88
CA ASP A 274 0.92 -6.72 -24.26
C ASP A 274 -0.46 -7.40 -24.34
N GLU A 275 -0.83 -8.18 -23.33
CA GLU A 275 -2.15 -8.80 -23.25
C GLU A 275 -3.26 -7.78 -22.91
N LEU A 276 -3.01 -6.87 -21.97
CA LEU A 276 -4.03 -5.99 -21.39
C LEU A 276 -4.28 -4.73 -22.23
N GLU A 277 -3.24 -4.13 -22.81
CA GLU A 277 -3.30 -2.85 -23.53
C GLU A 277 -4.33 -2.80 -24.67
N PRO A 278 -4.45 -3.84 -25.53
CA PRO A 278 -5.41 -3.81 -26.65
C PRO A 278 -6.88 -3.81 -26.20
N LYS A 279 -7.15 -4.33 -25.00
CA LYS A 279 -8.49 -4.48 -24.42
C LYS A 279 -8.69 -3.59 -23.18
N TRP A 280 -7.82 -2.60 -22.96
CA TRP A 280 -7.84 -1.76 -21.77
C TRP A 280 -9.19 -1.05 -21.59
N PRO A 281 -9.78 -1.06 -20.38
CA PRO A 281 -11.12 -0.56 -20.16
C PRO A 281 -11.15 0.97 -20.17
N LYS A 282 -12.34 1.54 -20.36
CA LYS A 282 -12.55 2.99 -20.31
C LYS A 282 -12.48 3.57 -18.89
N ALA A 283 -12.80 2.77 -17.87
CA ALA A 283 -12.82 3.14 -16.45
C ALA A 283 -12.68 1.89 -15.56
N PHE A 284 -12.54 2.07 -14.24
CA PHE A 284 -12.54 0.98 -13.24
C PHE A 284 -11.52 -0.13 -13.56
N TRP A 285 -10.30 0.28 -13.89
CA TRP A 285 -9.27 -0.59 -14.43
C TRP A 285 -8.91 -1.77 -13.52
N ASP A 286 -8.90 -1.57 -12.20
CA ASP A 286 -8.53 -2.55 -11.20
C ASP A 286 -9.62 -3.61 -11.02
N ASP A 287 -10.89 -3.19 -10.92
CA ASP A 287 -12.03 -4.11 -10.91
C ASP A 287 -12.16 -4.87 -12.24
N TRP A 288 -11.87 -4.24 -13.39
CA TRP A 288 -11.77 -4.91 -14.67
C TRP A 288 -10.65 -5.96 -14.69
N MET A 289 -9.48 -5.67 -14.13
CA MET A 289 -8.42 -6.69 -13.99
C MET A 289 -8.87 -7.89 -13.13
N ARG A 290 -9.69 -7.66 -12.09
CA ARG A 290 -10.19 -8.74 -11.23
C ARG A 290 -11.14 -9.71 -11.94
N GLN A 291 -11.72 -9.31 -13.07
CA GLN A 291 -12.62 -10.16 -13.86
C GLN A 291 -11.90 -11.41 -14.40
N PRO A 292 -12.60 -12.56 -14.50
CA PRO A 292 -11.99 -13.82 -14.91
C PRO A 292 -11.42 -13.79 -16.35
N GLU A 293 -11.97 -12.96 -17.25
CA GLU A 293 -11.53 -12.80 -18.65
C GLU A 293 -10.11 -12.20 -18.74
N GLN A 294 -9.75 -11.35 -17.78
CA GLN A 294 -8.42 -10.75 -17.63
C GLN A 294 -7.55 -11.64 -16.74
N ARG A 295 -8.02 -12.00 -15.55
CA ARG A 295 -7.23 -12.76 -14.57
C ARG A 295 -6.84 -14.14 -15.09
N ARG A 296 -7.72 -14.82 -15.85
CA ARG A 296 -7.48 -16.15 -16.45
C ARG A 296 -6.97 -17.18 -15.45
N GLY A 297 -7.50 -17.15 -14.23
CA GLY A 297 -7.11 -18.06 -13.15
C GLY A 297 -5.69 -17.89 -12.62
N ARG A 298 -4.98 -16.82 -13.00
CA ARG A 298 -3.65 -16.48 -12.47
C ARG A 298 -3.76 -15.84 -11.09
N SER A 299 -2.70 -15.97 -10.30
CA SER A 299 -2.61 -15.44 -8.94
C SER A 299 -1.52 -14.38 -8.84
N CYS A 300 -1.56 -13.56 -7.80
CA CYS A 300 -0.44 -12.72 -7.39
C CYS A 300 0.25 -13.28 -6.15
N VAL A 301 1.51 -12.89 -5.93
CA VAL A 301 2.13 -13.00 -4.61
C VAL A 301 1.72 -11.80 -3.77
N ARG A 302 1.42 -12.02 -2.48
CA ARG A 302 1.16 -10.97 -1.47
C ARG A 302 1.86 -11.30 -0.14
N PRO A 303 2.23 -10.32 0.69
CA PRO A 303 2.88 -10.58 1.97
C PRO A 303 1.89 -10.81 3.13
N GLU A 304 2.39 -11.33 4.25
CA GLU A 304 1.68 -11.30 5.54
C GLU A 304 1.54 -9.86 6.06
N VAL A 305 2.64 -9.11 6.12
CA VAL A 305 2.67 -7.69 6.50
C VAL A 305 2.92 -6.85 5.26
N SER A 306 2.08 -5.84 5.00
CA SER A 306 2.15 -5.03 3.79
C SER A 306 3.46 -4.24 3.68
N ARG A 307 3.98 -4.13 2.45
CA ARG A 307 5.16 -3.32 2.08
C ARG A 307 4.78 -1.92 1.59
N THR A 308 3.48 -1.63 1.55
CA THR A 308 2.89 -0.33 1.29
C THR A 308 1.78 -0.04 2.30
N MET A 309 1.58 1.24 2.61
CA MET A 309 0.40 1.76 3.29
C MET A 309 -0.10 2.98 2.53
N THR A 310 -1.41 3.23 2.53
CA THR A 310 -1.96 4.47 1.96
C THR A 310 -2.14 5.54 3.02
N PHE A 311 -1.85 6.79 2.66
CA PHE A 311 -2.20 7.99 3.43
C PHE A 311 -3.22 8.88 2.69
N GLY A 312 -3.76 8.41 1.56
CA GLY A 312 -4.64 9.14 0.66
C GLY A 312 -6.09 9.21 1.10
N ARG A 313 -6.40 9.93 2.19
CA ARG A 313 -7.79 10.10 2.65
C ARG A 313 -8.69 10.79 1.62
N LYS A 314 -8.16 11.79 0.91
CA LYS A 314 -8.85 12.52 -0.16
C LYS A 314 -8.34 12.00 -1.51
N GLY A 315 -9.27 11.59 -2.37
CA GLY A 315 -9.01 11.08 -3.71
C GLY A 315 -10.30 10.93 -4.50
N VAL A 316 -10.22 10.31 -5.69
CA VAL A 316 -11.37 10.15 -6.62
C VAL A 316 -12.55 9.39 -6.00
N SER A 317 -12.28 8.47 -5.08
CA SER A 317 -13.30 7.69 -4.38
C SER A 317 -13.93 8.40 -3.18
N HIS A 318 -13.60 9.68 -2.92
CA HIS A 318 -14.03 10.44 -1.74
C HIS A 318 -13.76 9.73 -0.39
N GLY A 319 -12.69 8.93 -0.32
CA GLY A 319 -12.30 8.21 0.89
C GLY A 319 -13.11 6.94 1.15
N GLN A 320 -13.83 6.42 0.15
CA GLN A 320 -14.50 5.13 0.24
C GLN A 320 -13.52 4.05 0.75
N PHE A 321 -13.92 3.32 1.79
CA PHE A 321 -13.11 2.33 2.52
C PHE A 321 -11.85 2.83 3.24
N PHE A 322 -11.38 4.07 3.01
CA PHE A 322 -10.17 4.58 3.66
C PHE A 322 -10.31 4.61 5.18
N ASP A 323 -11.39 5.24 5.67
CA ASP A 323 -11.61 5.44 7.10
C ASP A 323 -12.05 4.15 7.84
N GLN A 324 -12.50 3.13 7.12
CA GLN A 324 -12.98 1.86 7.68
C GLN A 324 -11.94 0.73 7.58
N TYR A 325 -11.10 0.73 6.53
CA TYR A 325 -10.20 -0.38 6.20
C TYR A 325 -8.78 0.09 5.88
N LEU A 326 -8.60 0.90 4.83
CA LEU A 326 -7.27 1.08 4.22
C LEU A 326 -6.24 1.76 5.15
N LYS A 327 -6.67 2.74 5.96
CA LYS A 327 -5.76 3.45 6.87
C LYS A 327 -5.21 2.59 8.01
N PHE A 328 -5.83 1.44 8.27
CA PHE A 328 -5.46 0.54 9.36
C PHE A 328 -4.49 -0.56 8.93
N ILE A 329 -4.14 -0.62 7.64
CA ILE A 329 -3.18 -1.60 7.14
C ILE A 329 -1.79 -1.27 7.68
N LYS A 330 -1.18 -2.26 8.33
CA LYS A 330 0.14 -2.14 8.94
C LYS A 330 1.20 -2.10 7.85
N LEU A 331 1.99 -1.02 7.84
CA LEU A 331 3.23 -0.97 7.09
C LEU A 331 4.31 -1.77 7.82
N ASN A 332 5.02 -2.62 7.09
CA ASN A 332 6.18 -3.32 7.62
C ASN A 332 7.31 -2.34 7.96
N ASP A 333 7.88 -2.49 9.15
CA ASP A 333 9.01 -1.70 9.66
C ASP A 333 10.28 -2.54 9.90
N ARG A 334 10.19 -3.88 9.76
CA ARG A 334 11.32 -4.81 9.88
C ARG A 334 11.86 -5.21 8.52
N PHE A 335 13.12 -4.91 8.24
CA PHE A 335 13.75 -5.32 6.98
C PHE A 335 13.87 -6.85 6.90
N VAL A 336 13.38 -7.45 5.83
CA VAL A 336 13.51 -8.88 5.53
C VAL A 336 14.40 -9.06 4.29
N PRO A 337 15.53 -9.81 4.37
CA PRO A 337 16.43 -10.04 3.23
C PRO A 337 15.87 -11.13 2.31
N PHE A 338 14.77 -10.86 1.60
CA PHE A 338 14.07 -11.84 0.75
C PHE A 338 14.96 -12.50 -0.32
N THR A 339 15.97 -11.81 -0.83
CA THR A 339 16.92 -12.36 -1.81
C THR A 339 17.81 -13.46 -1.25
N GLN A 340 17.85 -13.59 0.09
CA GLN A 340 18.58 -14.64 0.82
C GLN A 340 17.66 -15.79 1.25
N LEU A 341 16.36 -15.69 0.99
CA LEU A 341 15.37 -16.70 1.36
C LEU A 341 15.05 -17.63 0.19
N ASP A 342 14.71 -18.88 0.50
CA ASP A 342 14.12 -19.77 -0.49
C ASP A 342 12.62 -19.46 -0.66
N LEU A 343 12.29 -18.85 -1.80
CA LEU A 343 10.92 -18.49 -2.17
C LEU A 343 10.27 -19.53 -3.10
N SER A 344 10.91 -20.69 -3.32
CA SER A 344 10.42 -21.75 -4.21
C SER A 344 9.07 -22.33 -3.78
N TYR A 345 8.75 -22.27 -2.49
CA TYR A 345 7.47 -22.70 -1.92
C TYR A 345 6.27 -21.92 -2.48
N LEU A 346 6.48 -20.78 -3.14
CA LEU A 346 5.43 -19.98 -3.79
C LEU A 346 5.09 -20.44 -5.21
N LYS A 347 5.88 -21.32 -5.83
CA LYS A 347 5.53 -21.93 -7.12
C LYS A 347 4.24 -22.71 -6.95
N LYS A 348 3.31 -22.59 -7.90
CA LYS A 348 1.93 -23.11 -7.75
C LYS A 348 1.86 -24.54 -7.20
N ASP A 349 2.57 -25.48 -7.80
CA ASP A 349 2.48 -26.89 -7.42
C ASP A 349 3.03 -27.14 -6.00
N GLU A 350 4.14 -26.49 -5.63
CA GLU A 350 4.72 -26.56 -4.28
C GLU A 350 3.81 -25.88 -3.24
N TYR A 351 3.24 -24.73 -3.61
CA TYR A 351 2.33 -23.99 -2.77
C TYR A 351 1.07 -24.81 -2.50
N GLU A 352 0.42 -25.37 -3.52
CA GLU A 352 -0.79 -26.17 -3.34
C GLU A 352 -0.52 -27.47 -2.58
N ARG A 353 0.63 -28.13 -2.84
CA ARG A 353 1.04 -29.35 -2.15
C ARG A 353 1.26 -29.15 -0.64
N SER A 354 1.69 -27.96 -0.22
CA SER A 354 1.96 -27.68 1.20
C SER A 354 0.84 -26.89 1.89
N PHE A 355 0.29 -25.87 1.24
CA PHE A 355 -0.69 -24.95 1.81
C PHE A 355 -2.07 -25.60 1.95
N LEU A 356 -2.56 -26.33 0.93
CA LEU A 356 -3.91 -26.91 1.01
C LEU A 356 -4.02 -27.99 2.09
N PRO A 357 -3.10 -28.96 2.21
CA PRO A 357 -3.14 -29.91 3.33
C PRO A 357 -3.06 -29.21 4.68
N ARG A 358 -2.19 -28.19 4.83
CA ARG A 358 -2.09 -27.40 6.07
C ARG A 358 -3.41 -26.73 6.46
N VAL A 359 -4.17 -26.20 5.50
CA VAL A 359 -5.47 -25.57 5.74
C VAL A 359 -6.51 -26.63 6.09
N TYR A 360 -6.64 -27.68 5.28
CA TYR A 360 -7.73 -28.66 5.43
C TYR A 360 -7.49 -29.68 6.56
N SER A 361 -6.24 -29.87 7.00
CA SER A 361 -5.93 -30.65 8.21
C SER A 361 -6.07 -29.85 9.51
N ALA A 362 -6.22 -28.52 9.43
CA ALA A 362 -6.42 -27.70 10.61
C ALA A 362 -7.80 -28.00 11.24
N PRO A 363 -7.91 -28.08 12.58
CA PRO A 363 -9.16 -28.36 13.26
C PRO A 363 -10.22 -27.31 12.91
N GLU A 364 -11.41 -27.81 12.55
CA GLU A 364 -12.57 -26.97 12.24
C GLU A 364 -13.17 -26.43 13.55
N VAL A 365 -13.44 -25.13 13.58
CA VAL A 365 -14.05 -24.43 14.73
C VAL A 365 -15.24 -23.60 14.28
N ARG A 366 -16.16 -23.31 15.20
CA ARG A 366 -17.29 -22.41 14.95
C ARG A 366 -16.88 -20.94 15.13
N VAL A 367 -17.59 -20.02 14.49
CA VAL A 367 -17.30 -18.59 14.58
C VAL A 367 -17.44 -18.06 16.02
N GLU A 368 -18.40 -18.59 16.78
CA GLU A 368 -18.61 -18.22 18.19
C GLU A 368 -17.43 -18.66 19.08
N GLU A 369 -16.77 -19.76 18.75
CA GLU A 369 -15.57 -20.22 19.45
C GLU A 369 -14.38 -19.29 19.16
N LEU A 370 -14.26 -18.77 17.94
CA LEU A 370 -13.26 -17.77 17.59
C LEU A 370 -13.51 -16.44 18.32
N GLN A 371 -14.74 -15.91 18.25
CA GLN A 371 -15.12 -14.64 18.89
C GLN A 371 -15.04 -14.72 20.42
N GLY A 372 -15.44 -15.86 20.99
CA GLY A 372 -15.28 -16.19 22.41
C GLY A 372 -13.85 -16.56 22.79
N ASN A 373 -12.93 -16.64 21.81
CA ASN A 373 -11.51 -16.92 22.03
C ASN A 373 -11.30 -18.22 22.84
N ARG A 374 -12.15 -19.21 22.54
CA ARG A 374 -12.14 -20.57 23.09
C ARG A 374 -11.13 -21.43 22.34
N ARG A 375 -10.81 -22.60 22.91
CA ARG A 375 -9.91 -23.60 22.31
C ARG A 375 -8.53 -23.02 21.93
N ARG A 376 -7.94 -22.23 22.84
CA ARG A 376 -6.65 -21.53 22.63
C ARG A 376 -5.45 -22.48 22.52
N ASP A 377 -5.61 -23.69 23.04
CA ASP A 377 -4.70 -24.82 22.90
C ASP A 377 -4.51 -25.24 21.43
N LEU A 378 -5.51 -25.00 20.58
CA LEU A 378 -5.39 -25.24 19.15
C LEU A 378 -4.56 -24.12 18.51
N GLY A 379 -3.51 -24.52 17.78
CA GLY A 379 -2.68 -23.63 16.96
C GLY A 379 -3.47 -23.03 15.79
N ALA A 380 -3.11 -23.36 14.55
CA ALA A 380 -3.89 -22.92 13.40
C ALA A 380 -5.27 -23.61 13.37
N VAL A 381 -6.33 -22.88 13.03
CA VAL A 381 -7.71 -23.38 12.94
C VAL A 381 -8.35 -23.03 11.62
N ARG A 382 -9.36 -23.81 11.21
CA ARG A 382 -10.16 -23.56 10.00
C ARG A 382 -11.59 -23.20 10.40
N LEU A 383 -12.12 -22.11 9.83
CA LEU A 383 -13.54 -21.78 9.87
C LEU A 383 -14.12 -22.05 8.49
N GLN A 384 -15.00 -23.03 8.39
CA GLN A 384 -15.61 -23.41 7.12
C GLN A 384 -16.85 -22.56 6.82
N TYR A 385 -16.92 -21.95 5.63
CA TYR A 385 -18.14 -21.29 5.14
C TYR A 385 -18.78 -22.10 4.02
N ARG A 386 -20.11 -22.01 3.87
CA ARG A 386 -20.86 -22.62 2.76
C ARG A 386 -21.78 -21.57 2.14
N GLY A 387 -21.46 -21.17 0.90
CA GLY A 387 -22.20 -20.13 0.19
C GLY A 387 -21.77 -18.70 0.53
N ARG A 388 -22.25 -17.76 -0.28
CA ARG A 388 -21.91 -16.32 -0.22
C ARG A 388 -22.28 -15.69 1.12
N ASP A 389 -23.50 -15.95 1.58
CA ASP A 389 -24.04 -15.24 2.75
C ASP A 389 -23.33 -15.68 4.04
N ALA A 390 -22.97 -16.96 4.16
CA ALA A 390 -22.13 -17.46 5.24
C ALA A 390 -20.73 -16.84 5.22
N PHE A 391 -20.11 -16.73 4.04
CA PHE A 391 -18.82 -16.05 3.89
C PHE A 391 -18.90 -14.61 4.40
N LYS A 392 -19.87 -13.83 3.91
CA LYS A 392 -20.05 -12.42 4.32
C LYS A 392 -20.31 -12.29 5.82
N ALA A 393 -21.17 -13.14 6.38
CA ALA A 393 -21.47 -13.14 7.81
C ALA A 393 -20.22 -13.41 8.65
N PHE A 394 -19.43 -14.44 8.31
CA PHE A 394 -18.21 -14.78 9.05
C PHE A 394 -17.10 -13.76 8.86
N ALA A 395 -16.89 -13.24 7.64
CA ALA A 395 -15.92 -12.19 7.36
C ALA A 395 -16.21 -10.94 8.21
N LYS A 396 -17.46 -10.48 8.20
CA LYS A 396 -17.92 -9.34 9.01
C LYS A 396 -17.77 -9.60 10.51
N ALA A 397 -18.15 -10.79 10.98
CA ALA A 397 -18.06 -11.18 12.39
C ALA A 397 -16.61 -11.17 12.92
N LEU A 398 -15.63 -11.38 12.05
CA LEU A 398 -14.21 -11.40 12.37
C LEU A 398 -13.46 -10.12 11.98
N GLY A 399 -14.14 -9.14 11.37
CA GLY A 399 -13.60 -7.83 11.00
C GLY A 399 -12.77 -7.81 9.71
N LEU A 400 -12.88 -8.87 8.90
CA LEU A 400 -12.28 -8.97 7.57
C LEU A 400 -13.03 -8.10 6.56
N MET A 401 -12.42 -7.85 5.42
CA MET A 401 -13.14 -7.33 4.25
C MET A 401 -14.09 -8.41 3.71
N ASP A 402 -15.37 -8.06 3.60
CA ASP A 402 -16.47 -8.96 3.23
C ASP A 402 -16.97 -8.75 1.78
N ASP A 403 -16.39 -7.79 1.05
CA ASP A 403 -16.66 -7.58 -0.37
C ASP A 403 -15.98 -8.64 -1.24
N LEU A 404 -16.65 -9.00 -2.34
CA LEU A 404 -16.12 -9.90 -3.35
C LEU A 404 -16.05 -9.19 -4.69
N LYS A 405 -15.04 -9.52 -5.49
CA LYS A 405 -14.90 -9.03 -6.86
C LYS A 405 -14.87 -10.23 -7.81
N SER A 406 -15.89 -10.34 -8.66
CA SER A 406 -16.11 -11.51 -9.51
C SER A 406 -16.07 -12.82 -8.72
N GLY A 407 -16.70 -12.82 -7.54
CA GLY A 407 -16.75 -13.96 -6.61
C GLY A 407 -15.48 -14.23 -5.81
N VAL A 408 -14.40 -13.47 -6.03
CA VAL A 408 -13.13 -13.65 -5.33
C VAL A 408 -13.12 -12.81 -4.05
N PRO A 409 -12.91 -13.41 -2.86
CA PRO A 409 -12.76 -12.65 -1.63
C PRO A 409 -11.36 -12.03 -1.52
N ARG A 410 -11.29 -10.89 -0.83
CA ARG A 410 -10.05 -10.14 -0.54
C ARG A 410 -8.96 -11.02 0.06
N ALA A 411 -7.75 -10.95 -0.48
CA ALA A 411 -6.60 -11.80 -0.13
C ALA A 411 -6.85 -13.33 -0.25
N GLY A 412 -7.93 -13.74 -0.92
CA GLY A 412 -8.31 -15.15 -1.05
C GLY A 412 -7.39 -15.92 -2.00
N TYR A 413 -7.21 -17.21 -1.75
CA TYR A 413 -6.62 -18.18 -2.69
C TYR A 413 -7.46 -19.45 -2.67
N ARG A 414 -8.06 -19.83 -3.80
CA ARG A 414 -9.05 -20.92 -3.87
C ARG A 414 -10.18 -20.77 -2.83
N GLY A 415 -10.65 -19.54 -2.67
CA GLY A 415 -11.65 -19.14 -1.67
C GLY A 415 -11.13 -19.03 -0.22
N ILE A 416 -9.90 -19.46 0.07
CA ILE A 416 -9.34 -19.45 1.43
C ILE A 416 -8.79 -18.07 1.76
N VAL A 417 -9.29 -17.43 2.83
CA VAL A 417 -8.73 -16.19 3.40
C VAL A 417 -7.91 -16.55 4.65
N SER A 418 -6.61 -16.26 4.61
CA SER A 418 -5.66 -16.52 5.70
C SER A 418 -5.31 -15.25 6.45
N PHE A 419 -5.49 -15.26 7.77
CA PHE A 419 -5.29 -14.08 8.63
C PHE A 419 -4.98 -14.51 10.07
N VAL A 420 -4.61 -13.56 10.92
CA VAL A 420 -4.50 -13.74 12.36
C VAL A 420 -5.74 -13.19 13.04
N TYR A 421 -6.25 -13.89 14.05
CA TYR A 421 -7.33 -13.40 14.89
C TYR A 421 -6.97 -13.65 16.35
N ARG A 422 -6.79 -12.56 17.12
CA ARG A 422 -6.42 -12.61 18.54
C ARG A 422 -5.16 -13.47 18.80
N GLY A 423 -4.15 -13.34 17.95
CA GLY A 423 -2.88 -14.06 18.05
C GLY A 423 -2.89 -15.49 17.50
N ARG A 424 -4.01 -15.95 16.91
CA ARG A 424 -4.16 -17.29 16.34
C ARG A 424 -4.29 -17.24 14.82
N ARG A 425 -3.61 -18.14 14.09
CA ARG A 425 -3.79 -18.32 12.64
C ARG A 425 -5.16 -18.90 12.34
N VAL A 426 -5.93 -18.23 11.49
CA VAL A 426 -7.26 -18.67 11.05
C VAL A 426 -7.30 -18.76 9.53
N TYR A 427 -7.92 -19.84 9.04
CA TYR A 427 -8.26 -20.03 7.64
C TYR A 427 -9.78 -19.98 7.49
N LEU A 428 -10.33 -18.90 6.94
CA LEU A 428 -11.73 -18.86 6.50
C LEU A 428 -11.79 -19.52 5.12
N ALA A 429 -12.31 -20.74 5.05
CA ALA A 429 -12.17 -21.60 3.87
C ALA A 429 -13.50 -22.18 3.39
N PRO A 430 -13.68 -22.40 2.08
CA PRO A 430 -14.78 -23.21 1.56
C PRO A 430 -14.52 -24.69 1.86
N PRO A 431 -15.52 -25.58 1.62
CA PRO A 431 -15.31 -27.02 1.63
C PRO A 431 -14.17 -27.48 0.71
N GLN A 432 -13.58 -28.64 1.00
CA GLN A 432 -12.42 -29.16 0.25
C GLN A 432 -12.74 -29.49 -1.21
N ASP A 433 -14.01 -29.78 -1.52
CA ASP A 433 -14.55 -30.02 -2.86
C ASP A 433 -14.87 -28.72 -3.64
N TRP A 434 -14.36 -27.56 -3.20
CA TRP A 434 -14.49 -26.30 -3.94
C TRP A 434 -13.90 -26.38 -5.35
N THR A 435 -14.70 -26.04 -6.36
CA THR A 435 -14.35 -26.21 -7.79
C THR A 435 -14.03 -24.91 -8.52
N GLY A 436 -14.35 -23.74 -7.96
CA GLY A 436 -14.11 -22.47 -8.63
C GLY A 436 -14.86 -21.29 -8.01
N TYR A 437 -14.52 -20.09 -8.47
CA TYR A 437 -15.23 -18.87 -8.09
C TYR A 437 -16.53 -18.74 -8.87
N ASP A 438 -17.58 -18.29 -8.20
CA ASP A 438 -18.87 -17.97 -8.80
C ASP A 438 -18.96 -16.44 -8.97
N PRO A 439 -18.89 -15.90 -10.21
CA PRO A 439 -18.94 -14.46 -10.45
C PRO A 439 -20.23 -13.78 -9.98
N THR A 440 -21.30 -14.54 -9.73
CA THR A 440 -22.57 -14.00 -9.21
C THR A 440 -22.47 -13.61 -7.72
N TRP A 441 -21.38 -13.99 -7.04
CA TRP A 441 -21.11 -13.55 -5.68
C TRP A 441 -20.55 -12.12 -5.70
N SER A 442 -21.47 -11.16 -5.62
CA SER A 442 -21.23 -9.73 -5.38
C SER A 442 -21.36 -9.38 -3.90
#